data_AF-A0A193KRT3-F1
#
_entry.id   AF-A0A193KRT3-F1
#
_cell.length_a   1.000
_cell.length_b   1.000
_cell.length_c   1.000
_cell.angle_alpha   90.00
_cell.angle_beta   90.00
_cell.angle_gamma   90.00
#
_symmetry.space_group_name_H-M   'P 1'
#
loop_
_entity.id
_entity.type
_entity.pdbx_description
1 polymer ?
#
loop_
_entity_poly.entity_id
_entity_poly.type
_entity_poly.pdbx_seq_one_letter_code
_entity_poly.pdbx_strand_id
1 'polypeptide(L)'
;GGGSKRLQRRIDWKRSVSSLGIVERIEYDPNRSSRIALVRWIEGVPRSEKCKALSKVRAPRRWRTHSVLWARRIKRKALESFRQNEEEKRILEPKHSFEGRLEADERPRDKACKVDRTPFTYILASHQLEAGRMVMNYDWSKPSASFNTVNEGRKWLEEKVPWGSRQSGSWLRPGGDYADPYSDKKYVLDPYFQMVGNCIPLAHIARGAWVHNIEWKPGQGAGLARAAGVKAKIIEKENTQCIVRLPSGVHKSIDSRCRATIGIVSNLDHGIRKLGKAGQSRWLGRRPIVRGVAMNPVDHPHGGGEGRTKGGRPSVSPWGKPTKCGFRA
;
A
#
# COMPACT_ATOMS: atom_id res chain seq x y z
N GLY A 1 -10.19 -5.12 -19.70
CA GLY A 1 -10.95 -3.85 -19.68
C GLY A 1 -12.38 -4.08 -19.20
N GLY A 2 -13.04 -3.04 -18.71
CA GLY A 2 -14.46 -3.08 -18.27
C GLY A 2 -14.71 -3.75 -16.92
N GLY A 3 -13.74 -3.66 -15.98
CA GLY A 3 -13.91 -4.16 -14.61
C GLY A 3 -14.45 -3.09 -13.66
N SER A 4 -14.69 -3.46 -12.41
CA SER A 4 -15.09 -2.52 -11.36
C SER A 4 -14.04 -1.43 -11.17
N LYS A 5 -14.47 -0.18 -10.90
CA LYS A 5 -13.59 0.95 -10.59
C LYS A 5 -12.75 0.64 -9.35
N ARG A 6 -11.46 0.96 -9.39
CA ARG A 6 -10.51 0.71 -8.29
C ARG A 6 -9.71 1.97 -7.99
N LEU A 7 -9.39 2.17 -6.72
CA LEU A 7 -8.45 3.17 -6.27
C LEU A 7 -7.08 2.53 -6.10
N GLN A 8 -6.02 3.22 -6.51
CA GLN A 8 -4.66 2.79 -6.23
C GLN A 8 -4.27 3.17 -4.80
N ARG A 9 -3.67 2.22 -4.08
CA ARG A 9 -3.10 2.46 -2.76
C ARG A 9 -1.59 2.59 -2.86
N ARG A 10 -1.05 3.68 -2.31
CA ARG A 10 0.38 3.91 -2.19
C ARG A 10 0.93 3.09 -1.02
N ILE A 11 1.61 1.99 -1.34
CA ILE A 11 2.34 1.16 -0.39
C ILE A 11 3.78 1.66 -0.29
N ASP A 12 4.34 1.63 0.91
CA ASP A 12 5.78 1.74 1.11
C ASP A 12 6.49 0.41 0.85
N TRP A 13 7.11 0.31 -0.33
CA TRP A 13 7.97 -0.82 -0.71
C TRP A 13 9.42 -0.63 -0.28
N LYS A 14 9.81 0.59 0.10
CA LYS A 14 11.18 0.93 0.44
C LYS A 14 11.46 0.71 1.90
N ARG A 15 10.56 1.07 2.82
CA ARG A 15 10.80 0.92 4.27
C ARG A 15 12.18 1.44 4.71
N SER A 16 12.58 2.59 4.16
CA SER A 16 13.95 3.15 4.27
C SER A 16 14.25 3.87 5.57
N VAL A 17 13.24 4.16 6.35
CA VAL A 17 13.39 4.96 7.55
C VAL A 17 13.31 4.04 8.75
N SER A 18 14.37 3.98 9.56
CA SER A 18 14.35 3.27 10.84
C SER A 18 13.18 3.79 11.66
N SER A 19 12.22 2.91 11.92
CA SER A 19 10.94 3.30 12.51
C SER A 19 10.27 2.12 13.18
N LEU A 20 9.55 2.42 14.25
CA LEU A 20 8.74 1.47 15.01
C LEU A 20 7.28 1.90 14.90
N GLY A 21 6.41 0.95 14.56
CA GLY A 21 5.01 1.22 14.32
C GLY A 21 4.11 0.11 14.80
N ILE A 22 2.84 0.47 15.02
CA ILE A 22 1.78 -0.44 15.41
C ILE A 22 0.88 -0.65 14.20
N VAL A 23 0.59 -1.91 13.89
CA VAL A 23 -0.40 -2.26 12.86
C VAL A 23 -1.78 -1.92 13.39
N GLU A 24 -2.48 -0.99 12.74
CA GLU A 24 -3.85 -0.66 13.17
C GLU A 24 -4.85 -1.67 12.66
N ARG A 25 -4.74 -2.04 11.38
CA ARG A 25 -5.70 -2.90 10.69
C ARG A 25 -5.11 -3.49 9.41
N ILE A 26 -5.72 -4.59 8.99
CA ILE A 26 -5.37 -5.29 7.76
C ILE A 26 -6.54 -5.14 6.78
N GLU A 27 -6.25 -4.59 5.61
CA GLU A 27 -7.23 -4.28 4.58
C GLU A 27 -7.09 -5.19 3.36
N TYR A 28 -8.22 -5.43 2.70
CA TYR A 28 -8.26 -5.99 1.35
C TYR A 28 -7.79 -4.98 0.32
N ASP A 29 -6.99 -5.41 -0.68
CA ASP A 29 -6.63 -4.58 -1.83
C ASP A 29 -7.02 -5.14 -3.19
N PRO A 30 -7.74 -4.38 -4.03
CA PRO A 30 -8.22 -4.88 -5.32
C PRO A 30 -7.16 -4.85 -6.43
N ASN A 31 -5.96 -4.28 -6.19
CA ASN A 31 -4.90 -4.17 -7.20
C ASN A 31 -3.79 -5.20 -7.01
N ARG A 32 -3.90 -6.08 -6.01
CA ARG A 32 -2.95 -7.16 -5.71
C ARG A 32 -3.69 -8.35 -5.11
N SER A 33 -3.02 -9.49 -5.03
CA SER A 33 -3.59 -10.69 -4.40
C SER A 33 -3.47 -10.66 -2.87
N SER A 34 -2.43 -10.02 -2.35
CA SER A 34 -2.09 -9.96 -0.93
C SER A 34 -2.90 -8.90 -0.16
N ARG A 35 -3.03 -9.07 1.16
CA ARG A 35 -3.58 -8.03 2.03
C ARG A 35 -2.52 -6.97 2.33
N ILE A 36 -2.97 -5.80 2.77
CA ILE A 36 -2.10 -4.71 3.22
C ILE A 36 -2.38 -4.39 4.67
N ALA A 37 -1.37 -3.93 5.38
CA ALA A 37 -1.51 -3.45 6.74
C ALA A 37 -1.36 -1.93 6.75
N LEU A 38 -2.26 -1.24 7.46
CA LEU A 38 -2.06 0.15 7.80
C LEU A 38 -1.26 0.22 9.10
N VAL A 39 -0.13 0.92 9.04
CA VAL A 39 0.76 1.09 10.18
C VAL A 39 0.74 2.53 10.64
N ARG A 40 0.57 2.70 11.96
CA ARG A 40 0.80 3.96 12.67
C ARG A 40 2.24 3.95 13.17
N TRP A 41 3.09 4.82 12.63
CA TRP A 41 4.47 4.94 13.12
C TRP A 41 4.50 5.81 14.38
N ILE A 42 5.19 5.31 15.41
CA ILE A 42 5.43 6.01 16.67
C ILE A 42 6.59 6.99 16.47
N GLU A 43 7.69 6.52 15.85
CA GLU A 43 8.90 7.30 15.60
C GLU A 43 9.57 6.96 14.27
N GLY A 44 10.41 7.88 13.79
CA GLY A 44 11.32 7.64 12.67
C GLY A 44 10.86 8.24 11.34
N VAL A 45 9.59 8.17 10.96
CA VAL A 45 9.14 8.72 9.67
C VAL A 45 9.25 10.25 9.67
N PRO A 46 10.02 10.90 8.76
CA PRO A 46 10.00 12.35 8.64
C PRO A 46 8.56 12.78 8.39
N ARG A 47 7.99 13.52 9.34
CA ARG A 47 6.67 14.16 9.18
C ARG A 47 6.73 14.87 7.84
N SER A 48 5.92 14.44 6.87
CA SER A 48 5.96 15.11 5.57
C SER A 48 5.64 16.58 5.81
N GLU A 49 6.63 17.45 5.65
CA GLU A 49 6.45 18.90 5.81
C GLU A 49 5.44 19.45 4.80
N LYS A 50 5.07 18.62 3.80
CA LYS A 50 3.94 18.84 2.90
C LYS A 50 2.59 18.99 3.62
N CYS A 51 2.44 18.57 4.87
CA CYS A 51 1.26 18.87 5.69
C CYS A 51 1.30 20.26 6.35
N LYS A 52 2.47 20.90 6.49
CA LYS A 52 2.58 22.32 6.91
C LYS A 52 2.51 23.28 5.71
N ALA A 53 2.88 22.81 4.51
CA ALA A 53 2.76 23.62 3.29
C ALA A 53 1.31 23.77 2.78
N LEU A 54 0.40 22.87 3.18
CA LEU A 54 -1.02 22.94 2.81
C LEU A 54 -1.83 23.97 3.62
N SER A 55 -1.29 24.52 4.71
CA SER A 55 -1.90 25.66 5.41
C SER A 55 -1.44 27.03 4.88
N LYS A 56 -0.62 27.06 3.82
CA LYS A 56 -0.32 28.27 3.03
C LYS A 56 -0.58 28.03 1.54
N VAL A 57 -1.70 27.40 1.20
CA VAL A 57 -2.24 27.50 -0.15
C VAL A 57 -2.91 28.87 -0.27
N ARG A 58 -2.28 29.79 -1.00
CA ARG A 58 -2.96 30.95 -1.60
C ARG A 58 -4.27 30.43 -2.21
N ALA A 59 -5.39 31.04 -1.83
CA ALA A 59 -6.74 30.67 -2.26
C ALA A 59 -6.76 30.23 -3.74
N PRO A 60 -7.46 29.14 -4.10
CA PRO A 60 -7.46 28.65 -5.47
C PRO A 60 -7.95 29.75 -6.42
N ARG A 61 -7.17 30.03 -7.48
CA ARG A 61 -7.66 30.80 -8.63
C ARG A 61 -8.89 30.06 -9.16
N ARG A 62 -10.07 30.64 -8.90
CA ARG A 62 -11.37 30.15 -9.37
C ARG A 62 -11.31 29.92 -10.88
N TRP A 63 -11.41 28.67 -11.30
CA TRP A 63 -11.77 28.35 -12.67
C TRP A 63 -13.19 28.87 -12.91
N ARG A 64 -13.32 29.87 -13.78
CA ARG A 64 -14.61 30.44 -14.16
C ARG A 64 -15.28 29.50 -15.14
N THR A 65 -16.20 28.67 -14.68
CA THR A 65 -17.11 27.95 -15.56
C THR A 65 -18.18 28.91 -16.11
N HIS A 66 -18.63 28.67 -17.34
CA HIS A 66 -19.64 29.46 -18.08
C HIS A 66 -20.94 29.72 -17.28
N SER A 67 -21.24 28.90 -16.27
CA SER A 67 -22.40 29.01 -15.39
C SER A 67 -22.40 30.28 -14.51
N VAL A 68 -21.24 30.81 -14.12
CA VAL A 68 -21.16 32.02 -13.28
C VAL A 68 -21.41 33.30 -14.09
N LEU A 69 -21.06 33.30 -15.38
CA LEU A 69 -21.37 34.40 -16.29
C LEU A 69 -22.87 34.43 -16.65
N TRP A 70 -23.49 33.26 -16.80
CA TRP A 70 -24.94 33.14 -16.98
C TRP A 70 -25.72 33.62 -15.74
N ALA A 71 -25.31 33.21 -14.53
CA ALA A 71 -25.90 33.70 -13.28
C ALA A 71 -25.73 35.22 -13.07
N ARG A 72 -24.58 35.79 -13.49
CA ARG A 72 -24.37 37.24 -13.49
C ARG A 72 -25.22 37.96 -14.52
N ARG A 73 -25.52 37.34 -15.67
CA ARG A 73 -26.40 37.90 -16.71
C ARG A 73 -27.86 37.94 -16.24
N ILE A 74 -28.32 36.89 -15.55
CA ILE A 74 -29.67 36.87 -14.93
C ILE A 74 -29.77 37.96 -13.85
N LYS A 75 -28.78 38.07 -12.96
CA LYS A 75 -28.76 39.13 -11.93
C LYS A 75 -28.68 40.54 -12.52
N ARG A 76 -28.01 40.73 -13.66
CA ARG A 76 -27.90 42.03 -14.33
C ARG A 76 -29.21 42.43 -15.03
N LYS A 77 -29.88 41.50 -15.72
CA LYS A 77 -31.23 41.72 -16.27
C LYS A 77 -32.25 42.03 -15.18
N ALA A 78 -32.19 41.34 -14.04
CA ALA A 78 -33.07 41.61 -12.89
C ALA A 78 -32.82 43.00 -12.27
N LEU A 79 -31.57 43.48 -12.27
CA LEU A 79 -31.22 44.82 -11.79
C LEU A 79 -31.62 45.93 -12.77
N GLU A 80 -31.56 45.67 -14.08
CA GLU A 80 -32.01 46.60 -15.13
C GLU A 80 -33.54 46.75 -15.14
N SER A 81 -34.29 45.66 -14.90
CA SER A 81 -35.75 45.74 -14.71
C SER A 81 -36.17 46.42 -13.40
N PHE A 82 -35.30 46.40 -12.37
CA PHE A 82 -35.53 47.13 -11.13
C PHE A 82 -35.25 48.63 -11.28
N ARG A 83 -34.26 49.00 -12.10
CA ARG A 83 -33.91 50.40 -12.41
C ARG A 83 -34.94 51.13 -13.28
N GLN A 84 -35.72 50.43 -14.10
CA GLN A 84 -36.83 51.04 -14.84
C GLN A 84 -38.08 51.31 -13.97
N ASN A 85 -38.15 50.73 -12.77
CA ASN A 85 -39.25 50.93 -11.82
C ASN A 85 -38.89 51.87 -10.64
N GLU A 86 -37.67 52.41 -10.60
CA GLU A 86 -37.20 53.35 -9.56
C GLU A 86 -37.28 54.83 -9.96
N GLU A 87 -37.66 55.16 -11.21
CA GLU A 87 -37.99 56.54 -11.61
C GLU A 87 -39.43 56.96 -11.25
N GLU A 88 -40.26 56.04 -10.73
CA GLU A 88 -41.68 56.29 -10.42
C GLU A 88 -42.03 56.26 -8.91
N LYS A 89 -41.03 56.32 -8.03
CA LYS A 89 -41.24 56.45 -6.57
C LYS A 89 -40.30 57.47 -5.92
N ARG A 90 -40.31 58.70 -6.44
CA ARG A 90 -40.16 59.88 -5.59
C ARG A 90 -41.57 60.30 -5.16
N ILE A 91 -41.90 60.17 -3.88
CA ILE A 91 -42.76 61.05 -3.07
C ILE A 91 -42.88 60.42 -1.67
N LEU A 92 -42.64 61.25 -0.64
CA LEU A 92 -42.82 61.06 0.82
C LEU A 92 -41.68 60.40 1.62
N GLU A 93 -40.75 61.25 2.08
CA GLU A 93 -40.00 61.14 3.35
C GLU A 93 -40.91 61.56 4.54
N PRO A 94 -40.71 61.12 5.81
CA PRO A 94 -39.54 61.56 6.61
C PRO A 94 -39.00 60.69 7.79
N LYS A 95 -37.72 60.95 8.09
CA LYS A 95 -37.03 61.10 9.41
C LYS A 95 -37.16 60.04 10.52
N HIS A 96 -36.03 59.41 10.88
CA HIS A 96 -35.49 59.50 12.25
C HIS A 96 -34.03 59.02 12.33
N SER A 97 -33.17 59.88 12.87
CA SER A 97 -31.80 59.57 13.30
C SER A 97 -31.83 58.87 14.66
N PHE A 98 -31.10 57.75 14.81
CA PHE A 98 -30.65 57.26 16.10
C PHE A 98 -29.37 56.42 15.95
N GLU A 99 -28.27 56.93 16.50
CA GLU A 99 -27.04 56.17 16.72
C GLU A 99 -27.28 55.14 17.82
N GLY A 100 -26.99 53.87 17.53
CA GLY A 100 -27.09 52.78 18.49
C GLY A 100 -26.23 51.62 18.05
N ARG A 101 -24.98 51.61 18.52
CA ARG A 101 -24.02 50.52 18.36
C ARG A 101 -24.35 49.44 19.38
N LEU A 102 -24.96 48.32 18.97
CA LEU A 102 -25.08 47.11 19.81
C LEU A 102 -24.86 45.83 18.99
N GLU A 103 -23.83 45.12 19.43
CA GLU A 103 -23.63 43.67 19.53
C GLU A 103 -24.37 42.72 18.56
N ALA A 104 -23.58 42.00 17.77
CA ALA A 104 -24.00 40.75 17.12
C ALA A 104 -23.08 39.62 17.57
N ASP A 105 -23.57 38.84 18.53
CA ASP A 105 -23.20 37.47 18.93
C ASP A 105 -22.02 36.81 18.20
N GLU A 106 -20.86 36.82 18.85
CA GLU A 106 -19.79 35.88 18.53
C GLU A 106 -20.17 34.47 18.99
N ARG A 107 -20.79 33.68 18.11
CA ARG A 107 -20.81 32.22 18.29
C ARG A 107 -19.36 31.71 18.24
N PRO A 108 -18.89 30.91 19.21
CA PRO A 108 -17.53 30.40 19.19
C PRO A 108 -17.38 29.50 17.97
N ARG A 109 -16.56 29.96 17.01
CA ARG A 109 -16.19 29.17 15.83
C ARG A 109 -15.66 27.83 16.33
N ASP A 110 -16.27 26.75 15.86
CA ASP A 110 -15.87 25.38 16.12
C ASP A 110 -14.33 25.29 16.11
N LYS A 111 -13.76 25.11 17.30
CA LYS A 111 -12.34 24.77 17.44
C LYS A 111 -12.20 23.39 16.83
N ALA A 112 -11.98 23.34 15.52
CA ALA A 112 -11.61 22.12 14.82
C ALA A 112 -10.43 21.52 15.60
N CYS A 113 -10.70 20.41 16.28
CA CYS A 113 -9.70 19.69 17.03
C CYS A 113 -8.51 19.44 16.09
N LYS A 114 -7.34 20.01 16.43
CA LYS A 114 -6.09 19.66 15.76
C LYS A 114 -5.81 18.21 16.12
N VAL A 115 -6.34 17.28 15.34
CA VAL A 115 -5.99 15.87 15.44
C VAL A 115 -4.54 15.78 14.96
N ASP A 116 -3.61 15.52 15.87
CA ASP A 116 -2.23 15.18 15.55
C ASP A 116 -2.22 13.86 14.77
N ARG A 117 -2.42 13.93 13.46
CA ARG A 117 -2.40 12.75 12.59
C ARG A 117 -0.95 12.29 12.46
N THR A 118 -0.56 11.34 13.30
CA THR A 118 0.64 10.52 13.14
C THR A 118 0.74 10.01 11.69
N PRO A 119 1.94 9.93 11.09
CA PRO A 119 2.06 9.46 9.72
C PRO A 119 1.62 8.00 9.64
N PHE A 120 0.59 7.75 8.82
CA PHE A 120 0.14 6.41 8.47
C PHE A 120 0.74 5.98 7.15
N THR A 121 1.17 4.73 7.04
CA THR A 121 1.61 4.16 5.77
C THR A 121 1.03 2.78 5.57
N TYR A 122 0.73 2.44 4.32
CA TYR A 122 0.43 1.06 3.96
C TYR A 122 1.71 0.29 3.74
N ILE A 123 1.77 -0.91 4.32
CA ILE A 123 2.78 -1.92 4.04
C ILE A 123 2.13 -3.19 3.51
N LEU A 124 2.93 -4.09 2.94
CA LEU A 124 2.48 -5.43 2.63
C LEU A 124 2.24 -6.22 3.93
N ALA A 125 1.08 -6.85 4.08
CA ALA A 125 0.79 -7.64 5.28
C ALA A 125 1.39 -9.05 5.16
N SER A 126 2.03 -9.49 6.23
CA SER A 126 2.50 -10.87 6.40
C SER A 126 1.38 -11.77 6.92
N HIS A 127 1.48 -13.08 6.76
CA HIS A 127 0.40 -14.02 7.09
C HIS A 127 0.00 -14.03 8.56
N GLN A 128 0.98 -14.04 9.46
CA GLN A 128 0.78 -14.05 10.92
C GLN A 128 0.72 -12.63 11.51
N LEU A 129 0.64 -11.60 10.67
CA LEU A 129 0.52 -10.23 11.14
C LEU A 129 -0.93 -9.97 11.55
N GLU A 130 -1.12 -9.35 12.71
CA GLU A 130 -2.43 -9.01 13.28
C GLU A 130 -2.48 -7.52 13.64
N ALA A 131 -3.69 -6.99 13.77
CA ALA A 131 -3.88 -5.65 14.33
C ALA A 131 -3.37 -5.59 15.78
N GLY A 132 -2.76 -4.48 16.18
CA GLY A 132 -2.12 -4.28 17.47
C GLY A 132 -0.67 -4.80 17.55
N ARG A 133 -0.21 -5.63 16.60
CA ARG A 133 1.18 -6.08 16.56
C ARG A 133 2.12 -4.95 16.15
N MET A 134 3.32 -4.97 16.71
CA MET A 134 4.37 -4.03 16.36
C MET A 134 5.15 -4.52 15.14
N VAL A 135 5.57 -3.57 14.32
CA VAL A 135 6.45 -3.79 13.17
C VAL A 135 7.57 -2.77 13.20
N MET A 136 8.75 -3.23 12.81
CA MET A 136 9.95 -2.41 12.75
C MET A 136 10.51 -2.36 11.34
N ASN A 137 11.01 -1.19 10.96
CA ASN A 137 11.94 -1.03 9.85
C ASN A 137 13.32 -0.76 10.43
N TYR A 138 14.32 -1.49 9.96
CA TYR A 138 15.71 -1.29 10.34
C TYR A 138 16.50 -0.78 9.13
N ASP A 139 17.08 0.40 9.26
CA ASP A 139 18.06 0.92 8.31
C ASP A 139 19.47 0.61 8.79
N TRP A 140 20.27 0.02 7.91
CA TRP A 140 21.68 -0.32 8.17
C TRP A 140 22.55 0.94 8.27
N SER A 141 22.13 2.06 7.67
CA SER A 141 22.90 3.31 7.65
C SER A 141 22.93 4.05 8.99
N LYS A 142 22.03 3.70 9.92
CA LYS A 142 21.88 4.36 11.23
C LYS A 142 21.60 3.34 12.36
N PRO A 143 22.59 2.52 12.75
CA PRO A 143 22.41 1.46 13.75
C PRO A 143 22.17 1.97 15.18
N SER A 144 22.66 3.16 15.54
CA SER A 144 22.47 3.74 16.88
C SER A 144 21.04 4.23 17.13
N ALA A 145 20.38 4.77 16.09
CA ALA A 145 19.01 5.26 16.19
C ALA A 145 18.01 4.10 16.39
N SER A 146 18.21 2.97 15.72
CA SER A 146 17.31 1.83 15.79
C SER A 146 17.37 1.10 17.13
N PHE A 147 18.55 1.01 17.78
CA PHE A 147 18.69 0.37 19.10
C PHE A 147 17.97 1.15 20.21
N ASN A 148 18.04 2.49 20.18
CA ASN A 148 17.27 3.34 21.09
C ASN A 148 15.76 3.20 20.85
N THR A 149 15.32 3.18 19.59
CA THR A 149 13.89 2.98 19.25
C THR A 149 13.35 1.61 19.69
N VAL A 150 14.17 0.53 19.67
CA VAL A 150 13.76 -0.79 20.21
C VAL A 150 13.52 -0.70 21.72
N ASN A 151 14.42 -0.05 22.46
CA ASN A 151 14.34 0.10 23.91
C ASN A 151 13.19 1.04 24.33
N GLU A 152 12.96 2.11 23.59
CA GLU A 152 11.79 3.00 23.78
C GLU A 152 10.48 2.29 23.41
N GLY A 153 10.48 1.46 22.37
CA GLY A 153 9.37 0.59 22.01
C GLY A 153 9.02 -0.42 23.11
N ARG A 154 10.03 -1.02 23.74
CA ARG A 154 9.86 -1.87 24.93
C ARG A 154 9.27 -1.09 26.10
N LYS A 155 9.84 0.07 26.42
CA LYS A 155 9.35 0.94 27.50
C LYS A 155 7.89 1.35 27.27
N TRP A 156 7.52 1.68 26.03
CA TRP A 156 6.14 2.02 25.66
C TRP A 156 5.18 0.83 25.79
N LEU A 157 5.59 -0.38 25.40
CA LEU A 157 4.83 -1.62 25.62
C LEU A 157 4.63 -1.89 27.12
N GLU A 158 5.68 -1.73 27.92
CA GLU A 158 5.65 -1.94 29.37
C GLU A 158 4.76 -0.92 30.11
N GLU A 159 4.67 0.31 29.58
CA GLU A 159 3.88 1.39 30.16
C GLU A 159 2.39 1.37 29.75
N LYS A 160 2.07 0.94 28.52
CA LYS A 160 0.71 0.97 27.96
C LYS A 160 -0.06 -0.35 28.05
N VAL A 161 0.62 -1.48 28.24
CA VAL A 161 -0.02 -2.80 28.36
C VAL A 161 -0.11 -3.16 29.86
N PRO A 162 -1.33 -3.29 30.43
CA PRO A 162 -1.49 -3.57 31.85
C PRO A 162 -0.81 -4.88 32.25
N TRP A 163 -0.15 -4.88 33.42
CA TRP A 163 0.59 -6.01 34.00
C TRP A 163 -0.20 -7.33 34.13
N GLY A 164 -1.52 -7.32 33.94
CA GLY A 164 -2.41 -8.48 34.04
C GLY A 164 -2.56 -9.34 32.76
N SER A 165 -2.00 -8.92 31.62
CA SER A 165 -1.89 -9.78 30.41
C SER A 165 -0.50 -10.42 30.26
N ARG A 166 0.28 -10.44 31.34
CA ARG A 166 1.49 -11.27 31.44
C ARG A 166 1.07 -12.73 31.56
N GLN A 167 0.72 -13.34 30.44
CA GLN A 167 1.16 -14.72 30.22
C GLN A 167 2.69 -14.66 30.13
N SER A 168 3.33 -14.77 31.29
CA SER A 168 4.74 -15.02 31.41
C SER A 168 5.08 -16.28 30.62
N GLY A 169 5.78 -16.10 29.49
CA GLY A 169 6.94 -16.92 29.20
C GLY A 169 6.74 -18.31 28.59
N SER A 170 5.64 -18.61 27.88
CA SER A 170 5.58 -19.83 27.04
C SER A 170 5.71 -19.59 25.53
N TRP A 171 5.79 -18.34 25.05
CA TRP A 171 5.67 -18.02 23.62
C TRP A 171 6.82 -17.20 23.01
N LEU A 172 7.97 -17.17 23.69
CA LEU A 172 9.24 -16.69 23.10
C LEU A 172 10.06 -17.79 22.42
N ARG A 173 9.54 -19.02 22.35
CA ARG A 173 9.96 -19.99 21.33
C ARG A 173 8.99 -19.88 20.17
N PRO A 174 9.46 -19.69 18.92
CA PRO A 174 8.66 -20.02 17.75
C PRO A 174 8.33 -21.52 17.81
N GLY A 175 7.21 -21.85 18.44
CA GLY A 175 6.54 -23.14 18.27
C GLY A 175 5.92 -23.14 16.89
N GLY A 176 6.71 -23.49 15.88
CA GLY A 176 6.27 -23.64 14.50
C GLY A 176 7.44 -23.44 13.55
N ASP A 177 7.87 -24.54 12.91
CA ASP A 177 8.53 -24.78 11.60
C ASP A 177 9.46 -23.73 10.94
N TYR A 178 9.80 -22.62 11.61
CA TYR A 178 10.46 -21.44 11.04
C TYR A 178 11.80 -21.10 11.72
N ALA A 179 12.19 -21.80 12.79
CA ALA A 179 13.46 -21.64 13.48
C ALA A 179 14.24 -22.96 13.47
N ASP A 180 15.43 -22.94 12.84
CA ASP A 180 16.41 -24.02 12.90
C ASP A 180 17.04 -24.02 14.33
N PRO A 181 17.06 -25.16 15.05
CA PRO A 181 17.67 -25.26 16.37
C PRO A 181 19.21 -25.15 16.38
N TYR A 182 19.89 -25.13 15.22
CA TYR A 182 21.36 -25.05 15.10
C TYR A 182 21.89 -23.64 14.74
N SER A 183 21.41 -22.60 15.41
CA SER A 183 22.01 -21.26 15.27
C SER A 183 23.22 -21.12 16.19
N ASP A 184 24.43 -21.09 15.61
CA ASP A 184 25.65 -20.68 16.31
C ASP A 184 25.41 -19.36 17.08
N LYS A 185 25.76 -19.37 18.37
CA LYS A 185 25.44 -18.36 19.39
C LYS A 185 26.06 -16.97 19.17
N LYS A 186 26.65 -16.69 18.01
CA LYS A 186 27.47 -15.48 17.74
C LYS A 186 26.68 -14.28 17.19
N TYR A 187 25.43 -14.48 16.78
CA TYR A 187 24.57 -13.42 16.21
C TYR A 187 23.13 -13.53 16.70
N VAL A 188 22.93 -13.72 18.01
CA VAL A 188 21.60 -13.54 18.62
C VAL A 188 21.34 -12.03 18.65
N LEU A 189 20.98 -11.47 17.50
CA LEU A 189 20.13 -10.28 17.49
C LEU A 189 18.90 -10.66 18.33
N ASP A 190 18.51 -9.77 19.23
CA ASP A 190 17.34 -9.94 20.09
C ASP A 190 16.19 -10.60 19.30
N PRO A 191 15.49 -11.62 19.84
CA PRO A 191 14.40 -12.32 19.14
C PRO A 191 13.33 -11.38 18.56
N TYR A 192 13.28 -10.15 19.05
CA TYR A 192 12.54 -9.02 18.51
C TYR A 192 12.84 -8.68 17.04
N PHE A 193 14.09 -8.76 16.59
CA PHE A 193 14.45 -8.48 15.19
C PHE A 193 13.92 -9.55 14.23
N GLN A 194 13.80 -10.79 14.71
CA GLN A 194 13.35 -11.94 13.92
C GLN A 194 11.82 -12.08 13.87
N MET A 195 11.07 -11.13 14.43
CA MET A 195 9.61 -11.14 14.39
C MET A 195 9.05 -10.96 12.98
N VAL A 196 7.94 -11.66 12.71
CA VAL A 196 7.25 -11.59 11.42
C VAL A 196 6.73 -10.18 11.14
N GLY A 197 6.91 -9.70 9.92
CA GLY A 197 6.49 -8.36 9.49
C GLY A 197 7.58 -7.30 9.58
N ASN A 198 8.65 -7.54 10.35
CA ASN A 198 9.81 -6.67 10.42
C ASN A 198 10.58 -6.66 9.11
N CYS A 199 11.12 -5.48 8.78
CA CYS A 199 11.95 -5.25 7.60
C CYS A 199 13.38 -4.99 8.01
N ILE A 200 14.27 -5.93 7.72
CA ILE A 200 15.70 -5.85 8.06
C ILE A 200 16.56 -6.24 6.84
N PRO A 201 17.85 -5.86 6.80
CA PRO A 201 18.78 -6.30 5.74
C PRO A 201 19.00 -7.82 5.77
N LEU A 202 19.24 -8.42 4.60
CA LEU A 202 19.46 -9.87 4.44
C LEU A 202 20.63 -10.40 5.29
N ALA A 203 21.68 -9.59 5.47
CA ALA A 203 22.80 -9.93 6.36
C ALA A 203 22.34 -10.31 7.78
N HIS A 204 21.36 -9.59 8.32
CA HIS A 204 20.89 -9.73 9.71
C HIS A 204 19.81 -10.80 9.90
N ILE A 205 19.10 -11.23 8.85
CA ILE A 205 18.01 -12.23 8.96
C ILE A 205 18.60 -13.63 9.11
N ALA A 206 18.24 -14.45 10.09
CA ALA A 206 18.78 -15.81 10.24
C ALA A 206 18.78 -16.66 8.94
N ARG A 207 19.84 -17.47 8.74
CA ARG A 207 19.90 -18.46 7.65
C ARG A 207 18.72 -19.43 7.80
N GLY A 208 18.14 -19.89 6.70
CA GLY A 208 16.99 -20.77 6.71
C GLY A 208 15.64 -20.09 6.98
N ALA A 209 15.64 -18.81 7.38
CA ALA A 209 14.40 -18.07 7.59
C ALA A 209 13.61 -17.86 6.30
N TRP A 210 12.29 -17.79 6.47
CA TRP A 210 11.37 -17.43 5.41
C TRP A 210 11.20 -15.93 5.33
N VAL A 211 11.31 -15.39 4.13
CA VAL A 211 11.25 -13.96 3.84
C VAL A 211 10.37 -13.69 2.63
N HIS A 212 9.85 -12.46 2.57
CA HIS A 212 9.11 -11.94 1.43
C HIS A 212 9.47 -10.46 1.22
N ASN A 213 8.94 -9.87 0.16
CA ASN A 213 9.15 -8.45 -0.15
C ASN A 213 10.65 -8.09 -0.23
N ILE A 214 11.39 -8.83 -1.07
CA ILE A 214 12.86 -8.73 -1.18
C ILE A 214 13.24 -7.66 -2.21
N GLU A 215 14.23 -6.84 -1.88
CA GLU A 215 14.85 -5.88 -2.80
C GLU A 215 15.73 -6.56 -3.86
N TRP A 216 15.70 -6.05 -5.08
CA TRP A 216 16.60 -6.52 -6.14
C TRP A 216 17.97 -5.88 -6.05
N LYS A 217 17.99 -4.56 -5.86
CA LYS A 217 19.18 -3.75 -5.57
C LYS A 217 18.95 -2.97 -4.27
N PRO A 218 19.99 -2.71 -3.46
CA PRO A 218 19.84 -1.94 -2.23
C PRO A 218 19.20 -0.57 -2.50
N GLY A 219 18.13 -0.24 -1.75
CA GLY A 219 17.47 1.08 -1.83
C GLY A 219 16.46 1.26 -2.98
N GLN A 220 16.36 0.30 -3.91
CA GLN A 220 15.35 0.33 -4.99
C GLN A 220 13.92 0.15 -4.45
N GLY A 221 13.77 -0.50 -3.30
CA GLY A 221 12.52 -1.02 -2.79
C GLY A 221 12.25 -2.45 -3.28
N ALA A 222 11.34 -3.11 -2.60
CA ALA A 222 11.06 -4.52 -2.82
C ALA A 222 10.46 -4.80 -4.21
N GLY A 223 11.13 -5.69 -4.95
CA GLY A 223 10.71 -6.14 -6.29
C GLY A 223 10.23 -7.59 -6.33
N LEU A 224 10.76 -8.43 -5.43
CA LEU A 224 10.57 -9.88 -5.44
C LEU A 224 9.63 -10.33 -4.31
N ALA A 225 8.98 -11.48 -4.51
CA ALA A 225 8.15 -12.15 -3.50
C ALA A 225 7.04 -11.29 -2.86
N ARG A 226 6.14 -10.69 -3.68
CA ARG A 226 5.08 -9.76 -3.23
C ARG A 226 3.65 -10.31 -3.31
N ALA A 227 3.44 -11.38 -4.07
CA ALA A 227 2.11 -11.94 -4.28
C ALA A 227 1.65 -12.74 -3.05
N ALA A 228 0.33 -12.90 -2.89
CA ALA A 228 -0.28 -13.65 -1.80
C ALA A 228 0.33 -15.05 -1.62
N GLY A 229 0.61 -15.43 -0.37
CA GLY A 229 1.17 -16.73 -0.01
C GLY A 229 2.61 -16.98 -0.46
N VAL A 230 3.24 -16.03 -1.17
CA VAL A 230 4.61 -16.19 -1.65
C VAL A 230 5.60 -16.03 -0.50
N LYS A 231 6.64 -16.87 -0.54
CA LYS A 231 7.78 -16.85 0.37
C LYS A 231 9.05 -17.22 -0.38
N ALA A 232 10.17 -16.83 0.18
CA ALA A 232 11.51 -17.17 -0.25
C ALA A 232 12.32 -17.61 0.97
N LYS A 233 13.34 -18.46 0.76
CA LYS A 233 14.17 -18.99 1.85
C LYS A 233 15.60 -18.52 1.68
N ILE A 234 16.21 -18.01 2.74
CA ILE A 234 17.64 -17.70 2.74
C ILE A 234 18.41 -19.02 2.86
N ILE A 235 19.13 -19.42 1.80
CA ILE A 235 19.89 -20.68 1.80
C ILE A 235 21.25 -20.43 2.41
N GLU A 236 21.98 -19.45 1.89
CA GLU A 236 23.38 -19.18 2.24
C GLU A 236 23.60 -17.69 2.38
N LYS A 237 24.58 -17.36 3.22
CA LYS A 237 25.04 -16.00 3.43
C LYS A 237 26.54 -15.96 3.32
N GLU A 238 27.00 -15.08 2.45
CA GLU A 238 28.37 -14.63 2.38
C GLU A 238 28.42 -13.18 2.89
N ASN A 239 29.62 -12.63 3.04
CA ASN A 239 29.78 -11.28 3.58
C ASN A 239 29.15 -10.21 2.65
N THR A 240 29.27 -10.39 1.33
CA THR A 240 28.82 -9.41 0.32
C THR A 240 27.50 -9.81 -0.34
N GLN A 241 27.24 -11.11 -0.47
CA GLN A 241 26.08 -11.65 -1.17
C GLN A 241 25.33 -12.69 -0.33
N CYS A 242 24.06 -12.86 -0.62
CA CYS A 242 23.16 -13.81 0.02
C CYS A 242 22.45 -14.60 -1.07
N ILE A 243 22.47 -15.93 -0.95
CA ILE A 243 21.79 -16.80 -1.88
C ILE A 243 20.38 -17.08 -1.33
N VAL A 244 19.38 -16.62 -2.08
CA VAL A 244 17.97 -16.74 -1.72
C VAL A 244 17.26 -17.65 -2.71
N ARG A 245 16.56 -18.67 -2.19
CA ARG A 245 15.65 -19.50 -2.98
C ARG A 245 14.34 -18.75 -3.17
N LEU A 246 14.07 -18.38 -4.42
CA LEU A 246 12.83 -17.72 -4.83
C LEU A 246 11.67 -18.72 -4.90
N PRO A 247 10.41 -18.24 -4.89
CA PRO A 247 9.23 -19.10 -5.06
C PRO A 247 9.19 -19.88 -6.37
N SER A 248 9.92 -19.44 -7.40
CA SER A 248 10.09 -20.19 -8.65
C SER A 248 10.96 -21.44 -8.50
N GLY A 249 11.61 -21.63 -7.35
CA GLY A 249 12.62 -22.67 -7.12
C GLY A 249 14.04 -22.23 -7.50
N VAL A 250 14.21 -21.12 -8.22
CA VAL A 250 15.52 -20.61 -8.64
C VAL A 250 16.29 -20.03 -7.44
N HIS A 251 17.56 -20.42 -7.31
CA HIS A 251 18.48 -19.81 -6.36
C HIS A 251 19.06 -18.54 -6.98
N LYS A 252 18.99 -17.42 -6.25
CA LYS A 252 19.43 -16.13 -6.76
C LYS A 252 20.39 -15.48 -5.77
N SER A 253 21.53 -15.03 -6.27
CA SER A 253 22.44 -14.18 -5.50
C SER A 253 21.88 -12.76 -5.42
N ILE A 254 21.83 -12.21 -4.21
CA ILE A 254 21.34 -10.87 -3.87
C ILE A 254 22.35 -10.22 -2.93
N ASP A 255 22.60 -8.92 -3.05
CA ASP A 255 23.49 -8.17 -2.14
C ASP A 255 23.02 -8.31 -0.67
N SER A 256 23.95 -8.53 0.26
CA SER A 256 23.66 -8.72 1.69
C SER A 256 22.98 -7.48 2.33
N ARG A 257 23.16 -6.30 1.72
CA ARG A 257 22.53 -5.03 2.13
C ARG A 257 21.09 -4.88 1.66
N CYS A 258 20.63 -5.69 0.70
CA CYS A 258 19.23 -5.67 0.28
C CYS A 258 18.33 -6.02 1.47
N ARG A 259 17.16 -5.40 1.49
CA ARG A 259 16.20 -5.62 2.58
C ARG A 259 15.15 -6.64 2.21
N ALA A 260 14.65 -7.31 3.23
CA ALA A 260 13.53 -8.21 3.11
C ALA A 260 12.66 -8.13 4.36
N THR A 261 11.40 -8.56 4.21
CA THR A 261 10.47 -8.67 5.32
C THR A 261 10.40 -10.11 5.78
N ILE A 262 10.47 -10.33 7.09
CA ILE A 262 10.45 -11.68 7.66
C ILE A 262 9.04 -12.26 7.60
N GLY A 263 8.93 -13.52 7.21
CA GLY A 263 7.70 -14.30 7.13
C GLY A 263 7.18 -14.51 5.71
N ILE A 264 5.90 -14.86 5.61
CA ILE A 264 5.19 -15.17 4.37
C ILE A 264 4.20 -14.05 4.05
N VAL A 265 3.97 -13.75 2.77
CA VAL A 265 2.91 -12.80 2.37
C VAL A 265 1.53 -13.32 2.78
N SER A 266 0.69 -12.45 3.31
CA SER A 266 -0.70 -12.76 3.69
C SER A 266 -1.56 -13.34 2.55
N ASN A 267 -2.71 -13.90 2.94
CA ASN A 267 -3.74 -14.45 2.04
C ASN A 267 -3.33 -15.75 1.33
N LEU A 268 -2.91 -16.78 2.08
CA LEU A 268 -2.43 -18.05 1.53
C LEU A 268 -3.49 -18.74 0.65
N ASP A 269 -4.76 -18.66 1.04
CA ASP A 269 -5.87 -19.32 0.34
C ASP A 269 -6.24 -18.64 -0.98
N HIS A 270 -5.57 -17.54 -1.36
CA HIS A 270 -5.84 -16.85 -2.62
C HIS A 270 -5.73 -17.76 -3.84
N GLY A 271 -4.80 -18.73 -3.81
CA GLY A 271 -4.61 -19.69 -4.90
C GLY A 271 -5.73 -20.74 -5.01
N ILE A 272 -6.41 -21.04 -3.90
CA ILE A 272 -7.47 -22.07 -3.84
C ILE A 272 -8.81 -21.50 -4.35
N ARG A 273 -8.96 -20.17 -4.33
CA ARG A 273 -10.19 -19.48 -4.74
C ARG A 273 -10.57 -19.76 -6.19
N LYS A 274 -11.74 -20.38 -6.39
CA LYS A 274 -12.37 -20.59 -7.70
C LYS A 274 -13.36 -19.48 -8.03
N LEU A 275 -13.48 -19.13 -9.32
CA LEU A 275 -14.53 -18.23 -9.81
C LEU A 275 -15.71 -19.08 -10.29
N GLY A 276 -16.90 -18.83 -9.75
CA GLY A 276 -18.10 -19.65 -10.04
C GLY A 276 -18.84 -19.26 -11.31
N LYS A 277 -18.61 -18.05 -11.85
CA LYS A 277 -19.26 -17.57 -13.07
C LYS A 277 -18.37 -16.66 -13.90
N ALA A 278 -18.61 -16.62 -15.21
CA ALA A 278 -17.88 -15.75 -16.14
C ALA A 278 -17.93 -14.26 -15.75
N GLY A 279 -19.07 -13.80 -15.20
CA GLY A 279 -19.25 -12.43 -14.73
C GLY A 279 -18.24 -12.00 -13.65
N GLN A 280 -17.81 -12.91 -12.77
CA GLN A 280 -16.78 -12.58 -11.77
C GLN A 280 -15.42 -12.27 -12.43
N SER A 281 -15.07 -12.98 -13.50
CA SER A 281 -13.88 -12.68 -14.31
C SER A 281 -13.98 -11.29 -14.96
N ARG A 282 -15.19 -10.93 -15.42
CA ARG A 282 -15.47 -9.60 -16.00
C ARG A 282 -15.32 -8.49 -14.97
N TRP A 283 -15.85 -8.66 -13.75
CA TRP A 283 -15.67 -7.70 -12.64
C TRP A 283 -14.19 -7.50 -12.28
N LEU A 284 -13.37 -8.54 -12.44
CA LEU A 284 -11.92 -8.46 -12.28
C LEU A 284 -11.22 -7.69 -13.40
N GLY A 285 -11.91 -7.30 -14.47
CA GLY A 285 -11.38 -6.57 -15.61
C GLY A 285 -10.79 -7.46 -16.70
N ARG A 286 -11.01 -8.77 -16.64
CA ARG A 286 -10.54 -9.74 -17.64
C ARG A 286 -11.58 -9.88 -18.75
N ARG A 287 -11.14 -9.73 -20.01
CA ARG A 287 -11.98 -9.95 -21.20
C ARG A 287 -11.96 -11.44 -21.58
N PRO A 288 -12.98 -11.95 -22.30
CA PRO A 288 -12.91 -13.30 -22.85
C PRO A 288 -11.69 -13.44 -23.77
N ILE A 289 -11.05 -14.61 -23.74
CA ILE A 289 -9.91 -14.96 -24.58
C ILE A 289 -10.42 -15.93 -25.63
N VAL A 290 -10.28 -15.56 -26.91
CA VAL A 290 -10.64 -16.42 -28.04
C VAL A 290 -9.46 -17.33 -28.36
N ARG A 291 -9.71 -18.63 -28.57
CA ARG A 291 -8.67 -19.60 -28.94
C ARG A 291 -8.29 -19.40 -30.40
N GLY A 292 -7.00 -19.52 -30.74
CA GLY A 292 -6.51 -19.36 -32.11
C GLY A 292 -7.15 -20.31 -33.13
N VAL A 293 -7.50 -21.53 -32.72
CA VAL A 293 -8.21 -22.53 -33.55
C VAL A 293 -9.61 -22.09 -33.97
N ALA A 294 -10.22 -21.14 -33.24
CA ALA A 294 -11.55 -20.62 -33.59
C ALA A 294 -11.49 -19.39 -34.51
N MET A 295 -10.29 -18.99 -34.96
CA MET A 295 -10.07 -17.81 -35.78
C MET A 295 -9.85 -18.18 -37.25
N ASN A 296 -9.78 -17.17 -38.13
CA ASN A 296 -9.42 -17.37 -39.52
C ASN A 296 -7.89 -17.50 -39.68
N PRO A 297 -7.38 -18.10 -40.79
CA PRO A 297 -5.95 -18.23 -41.05
C PRO A 297 -5.16 -16.93 -41.00
N VAL A 298 -5.81 -15.81 -41.35
CA VAL A 298 -5.21 -14.46 -41.33
C VAL A 298 -4.98 -13.92 -39.92
N ASP A 299 -5.85 -14.28 -38.96
CA ASP A 299 -5.82 -13.74 -37.60
C ASP A 299 -4.91 -14.54 -36.67
N HIS A 300 -4.78 -15.84 -36.92
CA HIS A 300 -3.95 -16.74 -36.11
C HIS A 300 -3.35 -17.86 -36.97
N PRO A 301 -2.09 -18.26 -36.72
CA PRO A 301 -1.48 -19.41 -37.39
C PRO A 301 -2.23 -20.75 -37.21
N HIS A 302 -3.21 -20.82 -36.30
CA HIS A 302 -4.01 -22.02 -36.03
C HIS A 302 -5.41 -21.94 -36.63
N GLY A 303 -5.73 -20.83 -37.29
CA GLY A 303 -7.05 -20.60 -37.84
C GLY A 303 -7.30 -21.30 -39.17
N GLY A 304 -8.57 -21.46 -39.50
CA GLY A 304 -9.08 -22.10 -40.72
C GLY A 304 -9.18 -23.63 -40.68
N GLY A 305 -9.44 -24.21 -41.84
CA GLY A 305 -9.82 -25.61 -42.01
C GLY A 305 -11.32 -25.83 -41.79
N GLU A 306 -11.88 -26.84 -42.44
CA GLU A 306 -13.27 -27.24 -42.22
C GLU A 306 -13.41 -27.96 -40.87
N GLY A 307 -14.48 -27.64 -40.13
CA GLY A 307 -14.73 -28.21 -38.81
C GLY A 307 -13.71 -27.80 -37.74
N ARG A 308 -13.56 -28.64 -36.71
CA ARG A 308 -12.64 -28.39 -35.57
C ARG A 308 -11.29 -29.06 -35.80
N THR A 309 -10.46 -28.50 -36.66
CA THR A 309 -9.13 -29.04 -36.98
C THR A 309 -8.01 -28.19 -36.37
N LYS A 310 -6.84 -28.80 -36.16
CA LYS A 310 -5.64 -28.09 -35.63
C LYS A 310 -4.62 -27.75 -36.73
N GLY A 311 -4.93 -28.07 -37.99
CA GLY A 311 -4.09 -27.78 -39.16
C GLY A 311 -2.67 -28.38 -39.13
N GLY A 312 -2.36 -29.31 -38.23
CA GLY A 312 -1.04 -29.98 -38.12
C GLY A 312 0.12 -29.11 -37.66
N ARG A 313 -0.10 -27.83 -37.32
CA ARG A 313 0.96 -26.88 -36.96
C ARG A 313 1.39 -26.98 -35.49
N PRO A 314 2.66 -26.69 -35.15
CA PRO A 314 3.09 -26.60 -33.77
C PRO A 314 2.33 -25.50 -33.01
N SER A 315 2.24 -25.64 -31.68
CA SER A 315 1.53 -24.66 -30.85
C SER A 315 2.31 -23.34 -30.80
N VAL A 316 1.80 -22.31 -31.47
CA VAL A 316 2.41 -20.98 -31.57
C VAL A 316 1.46 -19.89 -31.06
N SER A 317 2.02 -18.72 -30.74
CA SER A 317 1.28 -17.49 -30.45
C SER A 317 0.68 -16.89 -31.74
N PRO A 318 -0.17 -15.86 -31.64
CA PRO A 318 -0.68 -15.15 -32.83
C PRO A 318 0.43 -14.60 -33.73
N TRP A 319 1.62 -14.34 -33.18
CA TRP A 319 2.80 -13.85 -33.89
C TRP A 319 3.83 -14.96 -34.21
N GLY A 320 3.42 -16.23 -34.19
CA GLY A 320 4.28 -17.34 -34.60
C GLY A 320 5.32 -17.81 -33.57
N LYS A 321 5.40 -17.21 -32.38
CA LYS A 321 6.35 -17.66 -31.34
C LYS A 321 5.92 -19.02 -30.74
N PRO A 322 6.80 -20.02 -30.63
CA PRO A 322 6.47 -21.30 -30.00
C PRO A 322 5.98 -21.15 -28.55
N THR A 323 4.91 -21.87 -28.18
CA THR A 323 4.27 -21.78 -26.85
C THR A 323 4.44 -23.03 -25.99
N LYS A 324 5.08 -24.07 -26.54
CA LYS A 324 5.33 -25.36 -25.89
C LYS A 324 6.79 -25.77 -26.11
N CYS A 325 7.18 -26.93 -25.57
CA CYS A 325 8.52 -27.51 -25.70
C CYS A 325 9.65 -26.66 -25.09
N GLY A 326 9.32 -25.83 -24.08
CA GLY A 326 10.34 -25.13 -23.30
C GLY A 326 11.07 -24.01 -24.04
N PHE A 327 10.51 -23.47 -25.13
CA PHE A 327 11.10 -22.35 -25.86
C PHE A 327 11.42 -21.17 -24.92
N ARG A 328 12.71 -20.81 -24.86
CA ARG A 328 13.25 -19.63 -24.16
C ARG A 328 13.81 -18.71 -25.24
N ALA A 329 13.20 -17.54 -25.38
CA ALA A 329 13.59 -16.52 -26.35
C ALA A 329 14.84 -15.76 -25.93
#